data_AF-A0AA37VA52-F1
#
_entry.id   AF-A0AA37VA52-F1
#
_cell.length_a   1.000
_cell.length_b   1.000
_cell.length_c   1.000
_cell.angle_alpha   90.00
_cell.angle_beta   90.00
_cell.angle_gamma   90.00
#
_symmetry.space_group_name_H-M   'P 1'
#
loop_
_entity.id
_entity.type
_entity.pdbx_description
1 polymer ?
#
loop_
_entity_poly.entity_id
_entity_poly.type
_entity_poly.pdbx_seq_one_letter_code
_entity_poly.pdbx_strand_id
1 'polypeptide(L)'
;MRSTAVLLMLIAFTPAAAQTVPPADGPITCTSPVSVADSAKGLMQRFGQEAVIADDLYTGVEDITYRGVTLLPHSPEWRIDVLFADEAMSRVARLTLRDAKTSHWNVAGVTIGSTLAEVQKINRKPFLITGIDSDFSGFVVNWKGGVLGRPLPGGCEIVVRFGRGKDGRRAPGGDPVASDNATMRTWGPVVEQIEVRFPEK
;
A
#
# COMPACT_ATOMS: atom_id res chain seq x y z
N MET A 1 22.71 -32.89 66.53
CA MET A 1 22.68 -31.48 66.05
C MET A 1 22.48 -31.54 64.55
N ARG A 2 21.32 -31.13 64.04
CA ARG A 2 20.94 -31.25 62.62
C ARG A 2 21.29 -29.96 61.89
N SER A 3 22.20 -30.04 60.92
CA SER A 3 22.60 -28.91 60.08
C SER A 3 21.56 -28.67 58.98
N THR A 4 20.90 -27.51 59.01
CA THR A 4 20.05 -27.02 57.92
C THR A 4 20.92 -26.31 56.87
N ALA A 5 21.01 -26.89 55.67
CA ALA A 5 21.58 -26.23 54.50
C ALA A 5 20.51 -25.33 53.86
N VAL A 6 20.80 -24.04 53.72
CA VAL A 6 19.95 -23.08 53.01
C VAL A 6 20.38 -23.07 51.54
N LEU A 7 19.49 -23.51 50.66
CA LEU A 7 19.69 -23.51 49.21
C LEU A 7 19.21 -22.17 48.65
N LEU A 8 20.14 -21.31 48.20
CA LEU A 8 19.81 -20.11 47.44
C LEU A 8 19.39 -20.50 46.01
N MET A 9 18.11 -20.33 45.67
CA MET A 9 17.64 -20.37 44.29
C MET A 9 17.93 -19.03 43.59
N LEU A 10 18.85 -19.04 42.63
CA LEU A 10 19.04 -17.96 41.67
C LEU A 10 17.93 -18.02 40.62
N ILE A 11 17.06 -17.02 40.62
CA ILE A 11 16.02 -16.84 39.59
C ILE A 11 16.70 -16.19 38.37
N ALA A 12 16.93 -16.98 37.33
CA ALA A 12 17.38 -16.45 36.04
C ALA A 12 16.20 -15.76 35.34
N PHE A 13 16.23 -14.43 35.26
CA PHE A 13 15.34 -13.66 34.39
C PHE A 13 15.81 -13.81 32.94
N THR A 14 15.17 -14.69 32.18
CA THR A 14 15.32 -14.71 30.72
C THR A 14 14.55 -13.52 30.13
N PRO A 15 15.18 -12.60 29.39
CA PRO A 15 14.44 -11.54 28.71
C PRO A 15 13.51 -12.16 27.68
N ALA A 16 12.21 -11.96 27.85
CA ALA A 16 11.22 -12.33 26.84
C ALA A 16 11.51 -11.51 25.58
N ALA A 17 11.91 -12.17 24.50
CA ALA A 17 11.93 -11.55 23.19
C ALA A 17 10.53 -10.97 22.92
N ALA A 18 10.45 -9.66 22.71
CA ALA A 18 9.21 -9.01 22.31
C ALA A 18 8.76 -9.66 21.00
N GLN A 19 7.75 -10.52 21.08
CA GLN A 19 7.10 -11.06 19.90
C GLN A 19 6.42 -9.88 19.22
N THR A 20 6.98 -9.40 18.12
CA THR A 20 6.32 -8.44 17.23
C THR A 20 5.07 -9.12 16.72
N VAL A 21 3.92 -8.82 17.34
CA VAL A 21 2.62 -9.26 16.85
C VAL A 21 2.55 -8.81 15.39
N PRO A 22 2.37 -9.74 14.42
CA PRO A 22 2.17 -9.35 13.04
C PRO A 22 1.04 -8.31 12.99
N PRO A 23 1.13 -7.26 12.18
CA PRO A 23 0.06 -6.30 12.09
C PRO A 23 -1.25 -7.06 11.80
N ALA A 24 -2.38 -6.60 12.35
CA ALA A 24 -3.67 -7.18 12.00
C ALA A 24 -4.11 -6.64 10.64
N ASP A 25 -4.86 -7.44 9.88
CA ASP A 25 -5.48 -6.98 8.63
C ASP A 25 -6.23 -5.67 8.91
N GLY A 26 -6.04 -4.67 8.06
CA GLY A 26 -6.44 -3.34 8.46
C GLY A 26 -6.61 -2.34 7.33
N PRO A 27 -7.45 -1.32 7.53
CA PRO A 27 -7.54 -0.21 6.60
C PRO A 27 -6.31 0.68 6.73
N ILE A 28 -5.75 1.09 5.58
CA ILE A 28 -4.98 2.32 5.48
C ILE A 28 -5.98 3.47 5.35
N THR A 29 -5.84 4.44 6.24
CA THR A 29 -6.59 5.69 6.31
C THR A 29 -5.62 6.86 6.12
N CYS A 30 -6.13 8.09 6.08
CA CYS A 30 -5.25 9.27 5.95
C CYS A 30 -4.41 9.55 7.21
N THR A 31 -4.62 8.82 8.31
CA THR A 31 -3.93 9.05 9.59
C THR A 31 -3.29 7.78 10.17
N SER A 32 -3.44 6.62 9.52
CA SER A 32 -2.96 5.34 10.04
C SER A 32 -2.81 4.33 8.91
N PRO A 33 -1.76 3.48 8.90
CA PRO A 33 -0.68 3.39 9.88
C PRO A 33 0.38 4.50 9.73
N VAL A 34 0.32 5.23 8.62
CA VAL A 34 1.16 6.39 8.29
C VAL A 34 0.26 7.61 8.08
N SER A 35 0.68 8.77 8.58
CA SER A 35 -0.01 10.04 8.39
C SER A 35 0.83 11.03 7.58
N VAL A 36 0.20 12.06 7.00
CA VAL A 36 0.89 13.14 6.28
C VAL A 36 1.98 13.84 7.12
N ALA A 37 1.81 13.88 8.45
CA ALA A 37 2.74 14.53 9.37
C ALA A 37 3.92 13.65 9.79
N ASP A 38 3.98 12.40 9.33
CA ASP A 38 5.09 11.52 9.63
C ASP A 38 6.36 11.97 8.90
N SER A 39 7.50 11.75 9.55
CA SER A 39 8.84 11.89 8.98
C SER A 39 9.52 10.52 8.89
N ALA A 40 10.53 10.38 8.05
CA ALA A 40 11.31 9.14 7.97
C ALA A 40 11.86 8.73 9.35
N LYS A 41 12.41 9.70 10.10
CA LYS A 41 12.89 9.48 11.47
C LYS A 41 11.76 8.96 12.38
N GLY A 42 10.58 9.57 12.32
CA GLY A 42 9.43 9.14 13.12
C GLY A 42 8.95 7.73 12.78
N LEU A 43 8.94 7.38 11.48
CA LEU A 43 8.61 6.03 11.03
C LEU A 43 9.64 5.00 11.50
N MET A 44 10.94 5.30 11.36
CA MET A 44 12.01 4.42 11.84
C MET A 44 11.94 4.22 13.36
N GLN A 45 11.56 5.25 14.13
CA GLN A 45 11.35 5.12 15.57
C GLN A 45 10.13 4.24 15.91
N ARG A 46 9.06 4.32 15.12
CA ARG A 46 7.80 3.58 15.37
C ARG A 46 7.89 2.11 14.95
N PHE A 47 8.52 1.84 13.81
CA PHE A 47 8.58 0.51 13.19
C PHE A 47 9.92 -0.20 13.41
N GLY A 48 10.95 0.49 13.92
CA GLY A 48 12.24 -0.10 14.23
C GLY A 48 12.90 -0.71 13.00
N GLN A 49 13.25 -2.00 13.08
CA GLN A 49 13.90 -2.73 11.99
C GLN A 49 12.97 -2.98 10.79
N GLU A 50 11.65 -2.85 10.97
CA GLU A 50 10.66 -2.97 9.91
C GLU A 50 10.45 -1.65 9.15
N ALA A 51 11.33 -0.65 9.32
CA ALA A 51 11.37 0.55 8.52
C ALA A 51 12.79 0.80 8.03
N VAL A 52 12.98 0.78 6.71
CA VAL A 52 14.28 0.93 6.06
C VAL A 52 14.25 2.08 5.06
N ILE A 53 15.35 2.83 4.97
CA ILE A 53 15.54 3.80 3.89
C ILE A 53 15.89 3.03 2.61
N ALA A 54 15.20 3.36 1.53
CA ALA A 54 15.45 2.81 0.20
C ALA A 54 15.67 3.96 -0.79
N ASP A 55 16.65 3.83 -1.67
CA ASP A 55 17.06 4.88 -2.62
C ASP A 55 16.49 4.63 -4.05
N ASP A 56 15.79 3.52 -4.25
CA ASP A 56 15.39 2.98 -5.56
C ASP A 56 13.89 2.60 -5.62
N LEU A 57 13.04 3.29 -4.87
CA LEU A 57 11.60 3.00 -4.87
C LEU A 57 10.95 3.41 -6.19
N TYR A 58 10.18 2.51 -6.78
CA TYR A 58 9.57 2.70 -8.09
C TYR A 58 8.48 3.79 -8.08
N THR A 59 8.57 4.76 -8.99
CA THR A 59 7.57 5.84 -9.06
C THR A 59 6.24 5.43 -9.68
N GLY A 60 6.19 4.33 -10.44
CA GLY A 60 5.07 3.98 -11.31
C GLY A 60 5.41 4.12 -12.81
N VAL A 61 6.53 4.78 -13.13
CA VAL A 61 7.07 5.01 -14.48
C VAL A 61 8.40 4.25 -14.61
N GLU A 62 8.59 3.53 -15.72
CA GLU A 62 9.80 2.76 -16.02
C GLU A 62 11.07 3.61 -15.83
N ASP A 63 12.10 3.02 -15.22
CA ASP A 63 13.41 3.63 -14.95
C ASP A 63 13.44 4.91 -14.08
N ILE A 64 12.30 5.31 -13.50
CA ILE A 64 12.25 6.45 -12.57
C ILE A 64 12.00 5.95 -11.15
N THR A 65 13.00 6.14 -10.28
CA THR A 65 12.93 5.79 -8.86
C THR A 65 12.97 7.03 -7.96
N TYR A 66 12.66 6.84 -6.68
CA TYR A 66 12.76 7.85 -5.64
C TYR A 66 13.34 7.28 -4.35
N ARG A 67 13.89 8.16 -3.53
CA ARG A 67 14.31 7.85 -2.18
C ARG A 67 13.15 7.96 -1.20
N GLY A 68 12.98 6.97 -0.33
CA GLY A 68 11.91 6.97 0.67
C GLY A 68 12.13 5.94 1.77
N VAL A 69 11.04 5.55 2.45
CA VAL A 69 11.03 4.53 3.49
C VAL A 69 10.19 3.35 3.05
N THR A 70 10.71 2.12 3.12
CA THR A 70 9.92 0.90 3.02
C THR A 70 9.58 0.41 4.42
N LEU A 71 8.28 0.25 4.68
CA LEU A 71 7.76 -0.43 5.87
C LEU A 71 7.54 -1.91 5.55
N LEU A 72 7.88 -2.79 6.50
CA LEU A 72 7.72 -4.24 6.42
C LEU A 72 8.35 -4.85 5.14
N PRO A 73 9.63 -4.52 4.84
CA PRO A 73 10.27 -4.80 3.54
C PRO A 73 10.36 -6.29 3.20
N HIS A 74 10.35 -7.17 4.20
CA HIS A 74 10.46 -8.62 4.02
C HIS A 74 9.10 -9.33 3.87
N SER A 75 8.00 -8.58 3.92
CA SER A 75 6.63 -9.11 3.87
C SER A 75 5.84 -8.39 2.77
N PRO A 76 5.90 -8.84 1.50
CA PRO A 76 5.25 -8.14 0.38
C PRO A 76 3.76 -7.84 0.58
N GLU A 77 3.02 -8.76 1.21
CA GLU A 77 1.58 -8.60 1.48
C GLU A 77 1.28 -7.51 2.53
N TRP A 78 2.30 -7.10 3.29
CA TRP A 78 2.27 -6.05 4.33
C TRP A 78 3.08 -4.80 3.96
N ARG A 79 3.80 -4.81 2.84
CA ARG A 79 4.76 -3.76 2.50
C ARG A 79 4.05 -2.44 2.18
N ILE A 80 4.62 -1.34 2.70
CA ILE A 80 4.22 0.02 2.33
C ILE A 80 5.48 0.81 1.95
N ASP A 81 5.54 1.28 0.71
CA ASP A 81 6.58 2.23 0.28
C ASP A 81 6.08 3.66 0.53
N VAL A 82 6.90 4.48 1.18
CA VAL A 82 6.57 5.84 1.61
C VAL A 82 7.45 6.85 0.89
N LEU A 83 6.83 7.70 0.09
CA LEU A 83 7.43 8.88 -0.53
C LEU A 83 7.18 10.11 0.34
N PHE A 84 8.21 10.96 0.44
CA PHE A 84 8.15 12.23 1.16
C PHE A 84 8.08 13.41 0.19
N ALA A 85 7.52 14.53 0.67
CA ALA A 85 7.35 15.76 -0.10
C ALA A 85 8.63 16.59 -0.21
N ASP A 86 9.64 16.27 0.58
CA ASP A 86 10.86 17.05 0.75
C ASP A 86 12.09 16.15 0.93
N GLU A 87 13.26 16.65 0.56
CA GLU A 87 14.54 15.91 0.67
C GLU A 87 14.91 15.56 2.12
N ALA A 88 14.46 16.36 3.09
CA ALA A 88 14.67 16.07 4.51
C ALA A 88 13.77 14.94 5.02
N MET A 89 12.88 14.41 4.17
CA MET A 89 11.91 13.36 4.46
C MET A 89 11.07 13.69 5.71
N SER A 90 10.62 14.94 5.81
CA SER A 90 9.93 15.48 6.98
C SER A 90 8.40 15.44 6.88
N ARG A 91 7.85 15.27 5.68
CA ARG A 91 6.40 15.17 5.42
C ARG A 91 6.08 14.09 4.40
N VAL A 92 5.15 13.19 4.70
CA VAL A 92 4.72 12.14 3.75
C VAL A 92 3.89 12.75 2.62
N ALA A 93 4.18 12.34 1.38
CA ALA A 93 3.46 12.72 0.18
C ALA A 93 2.60 11.58 -0.39
N ARG A 94 3.11 10.34 -0.33
CA ARG A 94 2.42 9.17 -0.91
C ARG A 94 2.79 7.89 -0.19
N LEU A 95 1.81 6.99 -0.05
CA LEU A 95 2.01 5.58 0.26
C LEU A 95 1.76 4.76 -1.01
N THR A 96 2.55 3.72 -1.23
CA THR A 96 2.37 2.78 -2.35
C THR A 96 2.37 1.34 -1.84
N LEU A 97 1.37 0.58 -2.29
CA LEU A 97 1.24 -0.87 -2.10
C LEU A 97 1.39 -1.52 -3.47
N ARG A 98 2.30 -2.49 -3.61
CA ARG A 98 2.60 -3.18 -4.88
C ARG A 98 3.38 -4.47 -4.62
N ASP A 99 3.73 -5.18 -5.69
CA ASP A 99 4.60 -6.38 -5.69
C ASP A 99 4.08 -7.54 -4.83
N ALA A 100 2.76 -7.63 -4.67
CA ALA A 100 2.09 -8.71 -3.97
C ALA A 100 0.91 -9.24 -4.80
N LYS A 101 0.50 -10.49 -4.56
CA LYS A 101 -0.72 -11.05 -5.17
C LYS A 101 -1.98 -10.55 -4.46
N THR A 102 -1.86 -10.39 -3.15
CA THR A 102 -2.87 -9.86 -2.24
C THR A 102 -2.17 -8.98 -1.20
N SER A 103 -2.92 -8.07 -0.57
CA SER A 103 -2.40 -7.32 0.57
C SER A 103 -3.33 -7.45 1.77
N HIS A 104 -2.73 -7.52 2.95
CA HIS A 104 -3.44 -7.43 4.22
C HIS A 104 -3.96 -6.01 4.51
N TRP A 105 -3.47 -5.03 3.77
CA TRP A 105 -3.98 -3.67 3.78
C TRP A 105 -5.11 -3.48 2.78
N ASN A 106 -6.07 -2.62 3.13
CA ASN A 106 -7.05 -2.10 2.18
C ASN A 106 -7.17 -0.58 2.28
N VAL A 107 -7.48 0.09 1.18
CA VAL A 107 -7.78 1.52 1.14
C VAL A 107 -9.23 1.69 0.69
N ALA A 108 -10.08 2.21 1.56
CA ALA A 108 -11.52 2.35 1.29
C ALA A 108 -12.20 1.05 0.80
N GLY A 109 -11.74 -0.10 1.30
CA GLY A 109 -12.23 -1.43 0.91
C GLY A 109 -11.60 -2.02 -0.36
N VAL A 110 -10.70 -1.30 -1.03
CA VAL A 110 -9.92 -1.81 -2.17
C VAL A 110 -8.60 -2.39 -1.65
N THR A 111 -8.25 -3.62 -2.05
CA THR A 111 -6.96 -4.26 -1.76
C THR A 111 -6.28 -4.75 -3.05
N ILE A 112 -4.98 -5.01 -3.01
CA ILE A 112 -4.26 -5.69 -4.09
C ILE A 112 -4.96 -7.03 -4.40
N GLY A 113 -5.15 -7.32 -5.67
CA GLY A 113 -5.92 -8.47 -6.15
C GLY A 113 -7.42 -8.22 -6.32
N SER A 114 -7.95 -7.08 -5.87
CA SER A 114 -9.37 -6.73 -6.10
C SER A 114 -9.69 -6.72 -7.59
N THR A 115 -10.78 -7.37 -7.97
CA THR A 115 -11.22 -7.44 -9.36
C THR A 115 -11.83 -6.13 -9.83
N LEU A 116 -11.84 -5.92 -11.15
CA LEU A 116 -12.53 -4.80 -11.79
C LEU A 116 -13.98 -4.62 -11.30
N ALA A 117 -14.70 -5.73 -11.11
CA ALA A 117 -16.10 -5.74 -10.68
C ALA A 117 -16.25 -5.32 -9.20
N GLU A 118 -15.34 -5.77 -8.32
CA GLU A 118 -15.33 -5.40 -6.90
C GLU A 118 -15.05 -3.91 -6.74
N VAL A 119 -14.03 -3.38 -7.43
CA VAL A 119 -13.73 -1.93 -7.39
C VAL A 119 -14.89 -1.11 -7.93
N GLN A 120 -15.55 -1.56 -9.01
CA GLN A 120 -16.74 -0.87 -9.52
C GLN A 120 -17.90 -0.88 -8.51
N LYS A 121 -18.11 -2.00 -7.80
CA LYS A 121 -19.11 -2.11 -6.75
C LYS A 121 -18.82 -1.16 -5.58
N ILE A 122 -17.56 -1.07 -5.15
CA ILE A 122 -17.10 -0.13 -4.12
C ILE A 122 -17.30 1.31 -4.58
N ASN A 123 -16.89 1.63 -5.82
CA ASN A 123 -17.02 2.96 -6.40
C ASN A 123 -18.47 3.39 -6.65
N ARG A 124 -19.42 2.43 -6.71
CA ARG A 124 -20.85 2.63 -7.02
C ARG A 124 -21.14 3.16 -8.43
N LYS A 125 -20.13 3.31 -9.28
CA LYS A 125 -20.22 3.77 -10.66
C LYS A 125 -19.09 3.14 -11.50
N PRO A 126 -19.28 3.00 -12.82
CA PRO A 126 -18.17 2.74 -13.73
C PRO A 126 -17.11 3.86 -13.66
N PHE A 127 -15.87 3.54 -13.97
CA PHE A 127 -14.74 4.46 -14.00
C PHE A 127 -13.90 4.25 -15.27
N LEU A 128 -13.00 5.19 -15.58
CA LEU A 128 -12.11 5.11 -16.74
C LEU A 128 -10.70 4.67 -16.31
N ILE A 129 -10.14 3.73 -17.07
CA ILE A 129 -8.78 3.21 -16.90
C ILE A 129 -7.98 3.57 -18.16
N THR A 130 -6.76 4.08 -18.02
CA THR A 130 -5.86 4.29 -19.17
C THR A 130 -5.63 3.00 -19.94
N GLY A 131 -5.59 3.11 -21.28
CA GLY A 131 -5.11 2.04 -22.15
C GLY A 131 -3.71 1.59 -21.74
N ILE A 132 -3.44 0.30 -21.92
CA ILE A 132 -2.31 -0.37 -21.26
C ILE A 132 -1.05 -0.40 -22.15
N ASP A 133 -1.11 0.31 -23.27
CA ASP A 133 -0.02 0.62 -24.20
C ASP A 133 0.72 1.93 -23.89
N SER A 134 0.42 2.56 -22.75
CA SER A 134 1.11 3.76 -22.25
C SER A 134 1.95 3.48 -20.99
N ASP A 135 2.93 4.34 -20.70
CA ASP A 135 3.73 4.26 -19.46
C ASP A 135 2.85 4.37 -18.19
N PHE A 136 1.72 5.06 -18.31
CA PHE A 136 0.68 5.18 -17.28
C PHE A 136 -0.43 4.14 -17.44
N SER A 137 -0.12 2.99 -18.00
CA SER A 137 -1.05 1.89 -18.24
C SER A 137 -1.80 1.45 -16.99
N GLY A 138 -3.12 1.24 -17.13
CA GLY A 138 -3.93 0.58 -16.10
C GLY A 138 -4.35 1.48 -14.94
N PHE A 139 -3.90 2.73 -14.88
CA PHE A 139 -4.33 3.68 -13.86
C PHE A 139 -5.78 4.10 -14.07
N VAL A 140 -6.53 4.17 -12.97
CA VAL A 140 -7.83 4.84 -12.96
C VAL A 140 -7.60 6.33 -13.10
N VAL A 141 -8.10 6.90 -14.19
CA VAL A 141 -7.94 8.34 -14.50
C VAL A 141 -9.22 9.15 -14.30
N ASN A 142 -10.36 8.49 -14.16
CA ASN A 142 -11.62 9.18 -13.86
C ASN A 142 -12.62 8.25 -13.16
N TRP A 143 -12.97 8.56 -11.92
CA TRP A 143 -13.96 7.81 -11.14
C TRP A 143 -15.42 8.06 -11.55
N LYS A 144 -15.65 8.94 -12.53
CA LYS A 144 -16.95 9.37 -13.09
C LYS A 144 -17.98 9.75 -12.02
N GLY A 145 -17.52 10.48 -11.00
CA GLY A 145 -18.34 10.92 -9.86
C GLY A 145 -18.71 9.81 -8.89
N GLY A 146 -18.02 8.66 -8.94
CA GLY A 146 -18.15 7.58 -7.97
C GLY A 146 -17.53 7.92 -6.61
N VAL A 147 -17.77 7.05 -5.63
CA VAL A 147 -17.39 7.29 -4.22
C VAL A 147 -15.87 7.36 -4.04
N LEU A 148 -15.10 6.57 -4.80
CA LEU A 148 -13.64 6.55 -4.70
C LEU A 148 -12.98 7.79 -5.32
N GLY A 149 -13.73 8.62 -6.04
CA GLY A 149 -13.26 9.90 -6.56
C GLY A 149 -13.40 11.08 -5.60
N ARG A 150 -13.79 10.83 -4.34
CA ARG A 150 -13.86 11.85 -3.31
C ARG A 150 -12.68 11.69 -2.34
N PRO A 151 -12.19 12.78 -1.74
CA PRO A 151 -11.22 12.68 -0.65
C PRO A 151 -11.75 11.77 0.46
N LEU A 152 -10.89 10.89 0.95
CA LEU A 152 -11.19 10.02 2.08
C LEU A 152 -11.29 10.85 3.37
N PRO A 153 -11.92 10.33 4.44
CA PRO A 153 -11.87 10.98 5.75
C PRO A 153 -10.42 11.26 6.17
N GLY A 154 -10.09 12.55 6.35
CA GLY A 154 -8.72 13.02 6.61
C GLY A 154 -8.01 13.65 5.40
N GLY A 155 -8.65 13.66 4.23
CA GLY A 155 -8.27 14.51 3.09
C GLY A 155 -7.26 13.91 2.12
N CYS A 156 -6.85 12.65 2.29
CA CYS A 156 -6.04 11.91 1.32
C CYS A 156 -6.91 11.30 0.21
N GLU A 157 -6.26 10.90 -0.87
CA GLU A 157 -6.92 10.37 -2.07
C GLU A 157 -6.38 8.98 -2.42
N ILE A 158 -7.24 8.11 -2.94
CA ILE A 158 -6.86 6.80 -3.45
C ILE A 158 -6.57 6.86 -4.95
N VAL A 159 -5.46 6.25 -5.37
CA VAL A 159 -5.18 5.95 -6.77
C VAL A 159 -5.05 4.44 -6.93
N VAL A 160 -5.63 3.91 -8.00
CA VAL A 160 -5.68 2.47 -8.27
C VAL A 160 -5.10 2.21 -9.66
N ARG A 161 -4.22 1.21 -9.76
CA ARG A 161 -3.71 0.68 -11.01
C ARG A 161 -4.14 -0.78 -11.17
N PHE A 162 -4.73 -1.07 -12.32
CA PHE A 162 -5.11 -2.40 -12.76
C PHE A 162 -3.99 -3.03 -13.59
N GLY A 163 -3.67 -4.26 -13.22
CA GLY A 163 -2.61 -5.06 -13.79
C GLY A 163 -3.09 -6.26 -14.59
N ARG A 164 -2.13 -7.14 -14.90
CA ARG A 164 -2.28 -8.35 -15.73
C ARG A 164 -3.66 -9.00 -15.61
N GLY A 165 -4.36 -9.11 -16.73
CA GLY A 165 -5.59 -9.88 -16.86
C GLY A 165 -5.38 -11.38 -16.71
N LYS A 166 -6.46 -12.15 -16.77
CA LYS A 166 -6.40 -13.62 -16.73
C LYS A 166 -5.48 -14.15 -17.84
N ASP A 167 -4.54 -14.99 -17.45
CA ASP A 167 -3.63 -15.75 -18.34
C ASP A 167 -2.56 -14.93 -19.08
N GLY A 168 -2.19 -13.75 -18.58
CA GLY A 168 -1.12 -12.95 -19.19
C GLY A 168 -1.48 -12.40 -20.58
N ARG A 169 -2.77 -12.37 -20.92
CA ARG A 169 -3.27 -11.77 -22.16
C ARG A 169 -2.89 -10.30 -22.26
N ARG A 170 -2.44 -9.90 -23.45
CA ARG A 170 -2.15 -8.50 -23.77
C ARG A 170 -3.42 -7.67 -23.61
N ALA A 171 -3.27 -6.57 -22.89
CA ALA A 171 -4.37 -5.68 -22.58
C ALA A 171 -4.86 -4.90 -23.83
N PRO A 172 -6.08 -4.35 -23.78
CA PRO A 172 -6.54 -3.38 -24.78
C PRO A 172 -5.66 -2.12 -24.73
N GLY A 173 -5.15 -1.70 -25.89
CA GLY A 173 -4.45 -0.42 -26.05
C GLY A 173 -5.39 0.72 -26.47
N GLY A 174 -4.88 1.95 -26.44
CA GLY A 174 -5.54 3.17 -26.94
C GLY A 174 -6.12 4.07 -25.84
N ASP A 175 -7.26 4.70 -26.16
CA ASP A 175 -7.96 5.64 -25.28
C ASP A 175 -8.37 5.02 -23.93
N PRO A 176 -8.60 5.84 -22.88
CA PRO A 176 -9.12 5.34 -21.62
C PRO A 176 -10.42 4.53 -21.79
N VAL A 177 -10.43 3.31 -21.25
CA VAL A 177 -11.52 2.36 -21.38
C VAL A 177 -12.36 2.32 -20.10
N ALA A 178 -13.68 2.26 -20.25
CA ALA A 178 -14.60 2.18 -19.11
C ALA A 178 -14.55 0.80 -18.43
N SER A 179 -14.66 0.77 -17.11
CA SER A 179 -14.64 -0.46 -16.30
C SER A 179 -15.81 -1.42 -16.59
N ASP A 180 -16.89 -0.93 -17.19
CA ASP A 180 -18.03 -1.74 -17.61
C ASP A 180 -17.98 -2.21 -19.07
N ASN A 181 -16.94 -1.84 -19.82
CA ASN A 181 -16.72 -2.29 -21.19
C ASN A 181 -16.50 -3.82 -21.25
N ALA A 182 -17.12 -4.48 -22.23
CA ALA A 182 -17.06 -5.93 -22.38
C ALA A 182 -15.63 -6.47 -22.57
N THR A 183 -14.76 -5.74 -23.27
CA THR A 183 -13.36 -6.10 -23.47
C THR A 183 -12.60 -6.05 -22.14
N MET A 184 -12.80 -5.02 -21.32
CA MET A 184 -12.17 -4.91 -20.00
C MET A 184 -12.62 -6.01 -19.06
N ARG A 185 -13.92 -6.34 -19.06
CA ARG A 185 -14.45 -7.45 -18.27
C ARG A 185 -13.88 -8.80 -18.71
N THR A 186 -13.73 -9.00 -20.02
CA THR A 186 -13.19 -10.24 -20.59
C THR A 186 -11.69 -10.39 -20.31
N TRP A 187 -10.93 -9.29 -20.38
CA TRP A 187 -9.52 -9.27 -19.99
C TRP A 187 -9.34 -9.59 -18.51
N GLY A 188 -10.28 -9.14 -17.67
CA GLY A 188 -10.39 -9.53 -16.27
C GLY A 188 -9.20 -9.10 -15.41
N PRO A 189 -8.83 -7.81 -15.43
CA PRO A 189 -7.73 -7.33 -14.60
C PRO A 189 -8.07 -7.31 -13.12
N VAL A 190 -7.01 -7.31 -12.33
CA VAL A 190 -7.04 -7.11 -10.89
C VAL A 190 -6.17 -5.91 -10.51
N VAL A 191 -6.44 -5.33 -9.35
CA VAL A 191 -5.61 -4.25 -8.80
C VAL A 191 -4.21 -4.79 -8.51
N GLU A 192 -3.17 -4.18 -9.09
CA GLU A 192 -1.77 -4.55 -8.85
C GLU A 192 -0.99 -3.48 -8.06
N GLN A 193 -1.53 -2.25 -8.02
CA GLN A 193 -0.96 -1.17 -7.23
C GLN A 193 -2.07 -0.26 -6.69
N ILE A 194 -1.90 0.15 -5.44
CA ILE A 194 -2.71 1.17 -4.79
C ILE A 194 -1.77 2.25 -4.28
N GLU A 195 -2.15 3.50 -4.47
CA GLU A 195 -1.50 4.63 -3.84
C GLU A 195 -2.47 5.38 -2.93
N VAL A 196 -1.96 5.88 -1.81
CA VAL A 196 -2.63 6.89 -0.98
C VAL A 196 -1.84 8.17 -1.12
N ARG A 197 -2.44 9.18 -1.75
CA ARG A 197 -1.81 10.49 -1.98
C ARG A 197 -2.27 11.49 -0.94
N PHE A 198 -1.33 12.27 -0.43
CA PHE A 198 -1.61 13.38 0.48
C PHE A 198 -1.39 14.69 -0.30
N PRO A 199 -2.48 15.35 -0.75
CA PRO A 199 -2.37 16.59 -1.51
C PRO A 199 -1.60 17.66 -0.73
N GLU A 200 -0.85 18.48 -1.46
CA GLU A 200 -0.32 19.73 -0.90
C GLU A 200 -1.50 20.67 -0.61
N LYS A 201 -1.47 21.31 0.56
CA LYS A 201 -2.49 22.28 0.96
C LYS A 201 -2.18 23.66 0.40
#